data_AF-A0AAD9NUM7-F1
#
_entry.id   AF-A0AAD9NUM7-F1
#
_cell.length_a   1.000
_cell.length_b   1.000
_cell.length_c   1.000
_cell.angle_alpha   90.00
_cell.angle_beta   90.00
_cell.angle_gamma   90.00
#
_symmetry.space_group_name_H-M   'P 1'
#
loop_
_entity.id
_entity.type
_entity.pdbx_description
1 polymer ?
#
loop_
_entity_poly.entity_id
_entity_poly.type
_entity_poly.pdbx_seq_one_letter_code
_entity_poly.pdbx_strand_id
1 'polypeptide(L)'
;MTNNTNGFSTDIRVNGEKLDCVNRFKYLGAIIADEGSKPAILARIAQATAALAKLKTIWNDRNIALSSKIRLVRSLIMSIFLYACESWTLTADTERRIQVMELRCLRKLLGITYRDHISNEEVRNITRQAIGPHEDLLTRVKQRKLKCYGHVTRSSGLAKTILQGTVP
;
A
#
# COMPACT_ATOMS: atom_id res chain seq x y z
N MET A 1 19.34 5.11 -21.00
CA MET A 1 18.59 4.03 -21.67
C MET A 1 19.58 2.93 -22.02
N THR A 2 19.57 1.83 -21.28
CA THR A 2 20.29 0.60 -21.64
C THR A 2 19.36 -0.57 -21.34
N ASN A 3 18.38 -0.76 -22.23
CA ASN A 3 17.57 -1.99 -22.26
C ASN A 3 18.45 -3.11 -22.82
N ASN A 4 19.31 -3.68 -21.99
CA ASN A 4 19.91 -4.96 -22.30
C ASN A 4 18.86 -6.04 -21.98
N THR A 5 18.23 -6.57 -23.02
CA THR A 5 17.22 -7.64 -22.97
C THR A 5 17.84 -9.04 -22.98
N ASN A 6 19.17 -9.15 -22.87
CA ASN A 6 19.81 -10.41 -22.59
C ASN A 6 19.59 -10.73 -21.11
N GLY A 7 18.54 -11.50 -20.82
CA GLY A 7 18.26 -12.00 -19.48
C GLY A 7 19.52 -12.65 -18.89
N PHE A 8 19.89 -12.26 -17.68
CA PHE A 8 20.92 -12.94 -16.92
C PHE A 8 20.51 -14.41 -16.75
N SER A 9 21.01 -15.29 -17.63
CA SER A 9 20.78 -16.73 -17.54
C SER A 9 21.92 -17.37 -16.76
N THR A 10 21.92 -17.13 -15.45
CA THR A 10 22.79 -17.86 -14.54
C THR A 10 22.00 -19.06 -14.03
N ASP A 11 22.51 -20.28 -14.24
CA ASP A 11 21.89 -21.52 -13.75
C ASP A 11 22.07 -21.61 -12.23
N ILE A 12 21.16 -21.01 -11.47
CA ILE A 12 21.18 -21.06 -10.01
C ILE A 12 20.60 -22.41 -9.58
N ARG A 13 21.43 -23.22 -8.93
CA ARG A 13 21.02 -24.52 -8.37
C ARG A 13 21.04 -24.50 -6.85
N VAL A 14 20.01 -25.07 -6.24
CA VAL A 14 19.94 -25.30 -4.79
C VAL A 14 19.75 -26.79 -4.58
N ASN A 15 20.64 -27.44 -3.81
CA ASN A 15 20.62 -28.90 -3.58
C ASN A 15 20.61 -29.74 -4.88
N GLY A 16 21.24 -29.23 -5.95
CA GLY A 16 21.27 -29.91 -7.26
C GLY A 16 20.05 -29.65 -8.14
N GLU A 17 18.98 -29.03 -7.62
CA GLU A 17 17.80 -28.63 -8.38
C GLU A 17 17.96 -27.23 -8.97
N LYS A 18 17.57 -27.07 -10.23
CA LYS A 18 17.56 -25.78 -10.92
C LYS A 18 16.37 -24.95 -10.44
N LEU A 19 16.62 -23.69 -10.07
CA LEU A 19 15.56 -22.76 -9.73
C LEU A 19 14.91 -22.17 -10.99
N ASP A 20 13.58 -22.06 -10.97
CA ASP A 20 12.83 -21.37 -12.01
C ASP A 20 13.05 -19.86 -11.95
N CYS A 21 13.39 -19.27 -13.09
CA CYS A 21 13.41 -17.81 -13.26
C CYS A 21 12.00 -17.33 -13.60
N VAL A 22 11.38 -16.58 -12.69
CA VAL A 22 10.03 -16.02 -12.88
C VAL A 22 10.01 -14.50 -12.74
N ASN A 23 9.25 -13.83 -13.60
CA ASN A 23 9.16 -12.36 -13.62
C ASN A 23 8.22 -11.82 -12.53
N ARG A 24 7.46 -12.71 -11.87
CA ARG A 24 6.52 -12.38 -10.80
C ARG A 24 6.42 -13.56 -9.82
N PHE A 25 6.64 -13.27 -8.55
CA PHE A 25 6.57 -14.25 -7.46
C PHE A 25 5.83 -13.69 -6.25
N LYS A 26 5.13 -14.56 -5.51
CA LYS A 26 4.47 -14.18 -4.26
C LYS A 26 5.26 -14.71 -3.08
N TYR A 27 5.91 -13.81 -2.34
CA TYR A 27 6.69 -14.14 -1.15
C TYR A 27 6.03 -13.55 0.11
N LEU A 28 5.71 -14.40 1.09
CA LEU A 28 5.04 -14.00 2.34
C LEU A 28 3.79 -13.13 2.12
N GLY A 29 3.10 -13.31 1.00
CA GLY A 29 1.92 -12.52 0.64
C GLY A 29 2.21 -11.15 -0.01
N ALA A 30 3.46 -10.74 -0.16
CA ALA A 30 3.86 -9.62 -1.01
C ALA A 30 4.17 -10.12 -2.44
N ILE A 31 3.89 -9.30 -3.44
CA ILE A 31 4.24 -9.59 -4.84
C ILE A 31 5.60 -8.96 -5.12
N ILE A 32 6.53 -9.75 -5.61
CA ILE A 32 7.82 -9.31 -6.14
C ILE A 32 7.72 -9.48 -7.65
N ALA A 33 8.05 -8.44 -8.41
CA ALA A 33 7.95 -8.45 -9.86
C ALA A 33 9.01 -7.54 -10.49
N ASP A 34 9.41 -7.86 -11.72
CA ASP A 34 10.44 -7.11 -12.45
C ASP A 34 10.01 -5.67 -12.76
N GLU A 35 8.70 -5.44 -12.92
CA GLU A 35 8.08 -4.12 -13.10
C GLU A 35 8.04 -3.27 -11.80
N GLY A 36 8.74 -3.70 -10.76
CA GLY A 36 8.89 -3.00 -9.48
C GLY A 36 7.68 -3.17 -8.55
N SER A 37 7.39 -2.15 -7.75
CA SER A 37 6.39 -2.26 -6.66
C SER A 37 4.94 -2.04 -7.10
N LYS A 38 4.70 -1.64 -8.35
CA LYS A 38 3.34 -1.34 -8.84
C LYS A 38 2.38 -2.54 -8.68
N PRO A 39 2.75 -3.80 -9.02
CA PRO A 39 1.88 -4.95 -8.82
C PRO A 39 1.55 -5.21 -7.35
N ALA A 40 2.53 -5.05 -6.46
CA ALA A 40 2.34 -5.22 -5.03
C ALA A 40 1.32 -4.20 -4.48
N ILE A 41 1.47 -2.93 -4.88
CA ILE A 41 0.56 -1.85 -4.50
C ILE A 41 -0.85 -2.12 -5.03
N LEU A 42 -0.98 -2.47 -6.32
CA LEU A 42 -2.28 -2.76 -6.93
C LEU A 42 -2.98 -3.96 -6.28
N ALA A 43 -2.23 -5.01 -5.93
CA ALA A 43 -2.77 -6.16 -5.23
C ALA A 43 -3.31 -5.77 -3.84
N ARG A 44 -2.60 -4.90 -3.10
CA ARG A 44 -3.08 -4.40 -1.80
C ARG A 44 -4.29 -3.48 -1.93
N ILE A 45 -4.34 -2.62 -2.94
CA ILE A 45 -5.53 -1.83 -3.26
C ILE A 45 -6.72 -2.75 -3.55
N ALA A 46 -6.53 -3.80 -4.34
CA ALA A 46 -7.58 -4.76 -4.66
C ALA A 46 -8.08 -5.50 -3.40
N GLN A 47 -7.16 -6.00 -2.57
CA GLN A 47 -7.50 -6.68 -1.31
C GLN A 47 -8.25 -5.76 -0.34
N ALA A 48 -7.77 -4.54 -0.14
CA ALA A 48 -8.41 -3.57 0.73
C ALA A 48 -9.77 -3.10 0.17
N THR A 49 -9.90 -2.94 -1.15
CA THR A 49 -11.19 -2.65 -1.81
C THR A 49 -12.18 -3.80 -1.61
N ALA A 50 -11.73 -5.05 -1.75
CA ALA A 50 -12.58 -6.22 -1.51
C ALA A 50 -13.04 -6.30 -0.06
N ALA A 51 -12.15 -6.05 0.90
CA ALA A 51 -12.50 -5.99 2.32
C ALA A 51 -13.50 -4.87 2.62
N LEU A 52 -13.32 -3.69 2.01
CA LEU A 52 -14.25 -2.57 2.14
C LEU A 52 -15.64 -2.97 1.59
N ALA A 53 -15.69 -3.64 0.44
CA ALA A 53 -16.94 -4.09 -0.16
C ALA A 53 -17.68 -5.13 0.71
N LYS A 54 -16.96 -6.05 1.35
CA LYS A 54 -17.53 -7.06 2.25
C LYS A 54 -18.27 -6.45 3.45
N LEU A 55 -17.83 -5.28 3.93
CA LEU A 55 -18.42 -4.59 5.08
C LEU A 55 -19.49 -3.56 4.68
N LYS A 56 -20.08 -3.68 3.48
CA LYS A 56 -21.08 -2.75 2.95
C LYS A 56 -22.25 -2.49 3.90
N THR A 57 -22.72 -3.50 4.62
CA THR A 57 -23.82 -3.38 5.58
C THR A 57 -23.48 -2.40 6.70
N ILE A 58 -22.27 -2.50 7.27
CA ILE A 58 -21.76 -1.59 8.30
C ILE A 58 -21.67 -0.16 7.77
N TRP A 59 -21.16 0.03 6.55
CA TRP A 59 -21.02 1.37 5.97
C TRP A 59 -22.36 2.03 5.69
N ASN A 60 -23.36 1.25 5.31
CA ASN A 60 -24.70 1.72 5.01
C ASN A 60 -25.58 1.93 6.26
N ASP A 61 -25.23 1.35 7.41
CA ASP A 61 -25.99 1.49 8.64
C ASP A 61 -25.87 2.91 9.21
N ARG A 62 -27.00 3.60 9.39
CA ARG A 62 -27.06 4.96 9.92
C ARG A 62 -26.96 5.01 11.45
N ASN A 63 -27.21 3.90 12.14
CA ASN A 63 -27.09 3.82 13.59
C ASN A 63 -25.63 3.77 14.07
N ILE A 64 -24.71 3.43 13.17
CA ILE A 64 -23.28 3.39 13.48
C ILE A 64 -22.68 4.78 13.23
N ALA A 65 -22.17 5.39 14.30
CA ALA A 65 -21.50 6.68 14.23
C ALA A 65 -20.31 6.65 13.24
N LEU A 66 -20.12 7.76 12.52
CA LEU A 66 -19.04 7.92 11.54
C LEU A 66 -17.65 7.71 12.17
N SER A 67 -17.44 8.15 13.41
CA SER A 67 -16.22 7.93 14.18
C SER A 67 -15.90 6.43 14.35
N SER A 68 -16.90 5.60 14.67
CA SER A 68 -16.76 4.14 14.75
C SER A 68 -16.45 3.52 13.38
N LYS A 69 -17.12 3.96 12.31
CA LYS A 69 -16.82 3.48 10.94
C LYS A 69 -15.38 3.79 10.54
N ILE A 70 -14.89 4.99 10.87
CA ILE A 70 -13.51 5.39 10.58
C ILE A 70 -12.51 4.54 11.37
N ARG A 71 -12.79 4.26 12.65
CA ARG A 71 -11.97 3.33 13.45
C ARG A 71 -11.88 1.95 12.80
N LEU A 72 -13.00 1.41 12.31
CA LEU A 72 -13.04 0.14 11.59
C LEU A 72 -12.23 0.17 10.28
N VAL A 73 -12.34 1.25 9.50
CA VAL A 73 -11.51 1.40 8.30
C VAL A 73 -10.03 1.43 8.64
N ARG A 74 -9.64 2.18 9.68
CA ARG A 74 -8.24 2.25 10.13
C ARG A 74 -7.72 0.91 10.63
N SER A 75 -8.51 0.13 11.36
CA SER A 75 -8.06 -1.15 11.92
C SER A 75 -8.09 -2.30 10.92
N LEU A 76 -9.06 -2.34 10.01
CA LEU A 76 -9.27 -3.48 9.10
C LEU A 76 -8.78 -3.19 7.68
N ILE A 77 -9.18 -2.07 7.09
CA ILE A 77 -8.92 -1.79 5.67
C ILE A 77 -7.50 -1.25 5.49
N MET A 78 -7.11 -0.29 6.34
CA MET A 78 -5.77 0.30 6.26
C MET A 78 -4.69 -0.69 6.70
N SER A 79 -4.97 -1.62 7.62
CA SER A 79 -4.00 -2.66 7.99
C SER A 79 -3.73 -3.63 6.83
N ILE A 80 -4.75 -4.04 6.08
CA ILE A 80 -4.61 -4.85 4.87
C ILE A 80 -3.76 -4.12 3.83
N PHE A 81 -4.05 -2.84 3.61
CA PHE A 81 -3.35 -2.03 2.63
C PHE A 81 -1.88 -1.79 3.00
N LEU A 82 -1.60 -1.41 4.26
CA LEU A 82 -0.26 -1.03 4.72
C LEU A 82 0.70 -2.22 4.90
N TYR A 83 0.27 -3.44 4.60
CA TYR A 83 1.13 -4.60 4.69
C TYR A 83 2.28 -4.51 3.67
N ALA A 84 3.51 -4.63 4.18
CA ALA A 84 4.76 -4.57 3.42
C ALA A 84 4.97 -3.28 2.61
N CYS A 85 4.25 -2.19 2.95
CA CYS A 85 4.37 -0.93 2.23
C CYS A 85 5.74 -0.26 2.40
N GLU A 86 6.48 -0.64 3.45
CA GLU A 86 7.84 -0.22 3.73
C GLU A 86 8.79 -0.52 2.55
N SER A 87 8.54 -1.63 1.84
CA SER A 87 9.36 -2.10 0.72
C SER A 87 9.04 -1.45 -0.63
N TRP A 88 7.97 -0.64 -0.74
CA TRP A 88 7.50 -0.17 -2.04
C TRP A 88 8.27 1.02 -2.57
N THR A 89 8.68 0.96 -3.83
CA THR A 89 9.12 2.14 -4.59
C THR A 89 7.88 2.91 -5.06
N LEU A 90 7.75 4.17 -4.64
CA LEU A 90 6.62 5.03 -4.98
C LEU A 90 6.94 5.85 -6.24
N THR A 91 6.08 5.76 -7.23
CA THR A 91 6.03 6.64 -8.40
C THR A 91 4.81 7.54 -8.33
N ALA A 92 4.79 8.65 -9.08
CA ALA A 92 3.65 9.58 -9.10
C ALA A 92 2.30 8.89 -9.43
N ASP A 93 2.29 7.93 -10.37
CA ASP A 93 1.10 7.11 -10.67
C ASP A 93 0.64 6.31 -9.45
N THR A 94 1.57 5.64 -8.76
CA THR A 94 1.22 4.85 -7.58
C THR A 94 0.75 5.73 -6.43
N GLU A 95 1.39 6.87 -6.16
CA GLU A 95 0.95 7.81 -5.11
C GLU A 95 -0.49 8.29 -5.36
N ARG A 96 -0.81 8.65 -6.61
CA ARG A 96 -2.17 9.02 -7.02
C ARG A 96 -3.16 7.87 -6.75
N ARG A 97 -2.79 6.62 -7.06
CA ARG A 97 -3.65 5.45 -6.81
C ARG A 97 -3.90 5.21 -5.32
N ILE A 98 -2.91 5.45 -4.46
CA ILE A 98 -3.05 5.36 -3.00
C ILE A 98 -4.05 6.40 -2.50
N GLN A 99 -3.94 7.65 -2.96
CA GLN A 99 -4.88 8.71 -2.61
C GLN A 99 -6.31 8.43 -3.11
N VAL A 100 -6.44 7.87 -4.32
CA VAL A 100 -7.75 7.45 -4.86
C VAL A 100 -8.37 6.34 -4.02
N MET A 101 -7.57 5.38 -3.55
CA MET A 101 -8.03 4.31 -2.66
C MET A 101 -8.58 4.87 -1.34
N GLU A 102 -7.87 5.82 -0.73
CA GLU A 102 -8.33 6.50 0.48
C GLU A 102 -9.64 7.26 0.24
N LEU A 103 -9.72 8.06 -0.83
CA LEU A 103 -10.93 8.80 -1.19
C LEU A 103 -12.12 7.88 -1.44
N ARG A 104 -11.88 6.68 -2.03
CA ARG A 104 -12.91 5.65 -2.20
C ARG A 104 -13.44 5.16 -0.85
N CYS A 105 -12.57 4.92 0.13
CA CYS A 105 -12.97 4.58 1.50
C CYS A 105 -13.82 5.71 2.11
N LEU A 106 -13.32 6.95 2.07
CA LEU A 106 -14.01 8.10 2.69
C LEU A 106 -15.40 8.31 2.09
N ARG A 107 -15.53 8.31 0.76
CA ARG A 107 -16.83 8.42 0.08
C ARG A 107 -17.78 7.31 0.51
N LYS A 108 -17.28 6.07 0.59
CA LYS A 108 -18.10 4.94 1.00
C LYS A 108 -18.64 5.09 2.43
N LEU A 109 -17.83 5.63 3.33
CA LEU A 109 -18.18 5.85 4.74
C LEU A 109 -19.20 6.98 4.91
N LEU A 110 -19.05 8.05 4.12
CA LEU A 110 -19.95 9.20 4.10
C LEU A 110 -21.23 8.95 3.30
N GLY A 111 -21.33 7.82 2.60
CA GLY A 111 -22.46 7.53 1.71
C GLY A 111 -22.50 8.39 0.44
N ILE A 112 -21.39 9.05 0.10
CA ILE A 112 -21.28 9.94 -1.06
C ILE A 112 -21.14 9.10 -2.33
N THR A 113 -22.05 9.35 -3.27
CA THR A 113 -22.13 8.75 -4.59
C THR A 113 -21.68 9.74 -5.67
N TYR A 114 -21.57 9.27 -6.91
CA TYR A 114 -21.26 10.14 -8.04
C TYR A 114 -22.35 11.20 -8.31
N ARG A 115 -23.61 10.89 -7.97
CA ARG A 115 -24.77 11.77 -8.21
C ARG A 115 -24.77 13.01 -7.31
N ASP A 116 -24.01 12.98 -6.23
CA ASP A 116 -23.95 14.10 -5.28
C ASP A 116 -23.04 15.23 -5.79
N HIS A 117 -22.29 15.02 -6.88
CA HIS A 117 -21.38 15.99 -7.50
C HIS A 117 -20.37 16.65 -6.52
N ILE A 118 -20.05 15.96 -5.43
CA ILE A 118 -19.11 16.44 -4.39
C ILE A 118 -17.67 16.27 -4.87
N SER A 119 -16.86 17.33 -4.76
CA SER A 119 -15.44 17.32 -5.14
C SER A 119 -14.59 16.47 -4.17
N ASN A 120 -13.40 16.04 -4.61
CA ASN A 120 -12.48 15.28 -3.74
C ASN A 120 -11.98 16.09 -2.54
N GLU A 121 -11.84 17.39 -2.71
CA GLU A 121 -11.45 18.31 -1.63
C GLU A 121 -12.56 18.42 -0.60
N GLU A 122 -13.81 18.55 -1.06
CA GLU A 122 -14.96 18.65 -0.17
C GLU A 122 -15.17 17.38 0.66
N VAL A 123 -14.97 16.19 0.06
CA VAL A 123 -14.97 14.92 0.83
C VAL A 123 -13.94 14.95 1.97
N ARG A 124 -12.74 15.49 1.72
CA ARG A 124 -11.70 15.61 2.76
C ARG A 124 -12.10 16.64 3.82
N ASN A 125 -12.72 17.75 3.44
CA ASN A 125 -13.17 18.79 4.35
C ASN A 125 -14.29 18.28 5.28
N ILE A 126 -15.33 17.65 4.73
CA ILE A 126 -16.40 17.01 5.51
C ILE A 126 -15.81 15.99 6.48
N THR A 127 -14.89 15.15 6.01
CA THR A 127 -14.21 14.17 6.88
C THR A 127 -13.46 14.87 8.01
N ARG A 128 -12.66 15.90 7.70
CA ARG A 128 -11.87 16.65 8.69
C ARG A 128 -12.76 17.35 9.73
N GLN A 129 -13.90 17.89 9.33
CA GLN A 129 -14.86 18.50 10.25
C GLN A 129 -15.49 17.46 11.20
N ALA A 130 -15.82 16.28 10.68
CA ALA A 130 -16.53 15.25 11.45
C ALA A 130 -15.66 14.49 12.46
N ILE A 131 -14.36 14.32 12.19
CA ILE A 131 -13.45 13.54 13.05
C ILE A 131 -12.18 14.28 13.46
N GLY A 132 -12.03 15.54 13.06
CA GLY A 132 -10.81 16.30 13.27
C GLY A 132 -9.68 15.95 12.28
N PRO A 133 -8.47 16.49 12.53
CA PRO A 133 -7.32 16.22 11.70
C PRO A 133 -6.99 14.72 11.73
N HIS A 134 -6.80 14.15 10.54
CA HIS A 134 -6.31 12.80 10.39
C HIS A 134 -5.18 12.76 9.37
N GLU A 135 -4.25 11.85 9.62
CA GLU A 135 -3.17 11.56 8.70
C GLU A 135 -3.70 10.84 7.47
N ASP A 136 -3.33 11.32 6.28
CA ASP A 136 -3.68 10.67 5.03
C ASP A 136 -2.86 9.37 4.82
N LEU A 137 -3.43 8.47 4.03
CA LEU A 137 -2.87 7.15 3.79
C LEU A 137 -1.48 7.19 3.15
N LEU A 138 -1.24 8.13 2.23
CA LEU A 138 0.04 8.26 1.54
C LEU A 138 1.13 8.72 2.52
N THR A 139 0.82 9.71 3.37
CA THR A 139 1.70 10.14 4.45
C THR A 139 2.04 8.97 5.37
N ARG A 140 1.04 8.14 5.74
CA ARG A 140 1.29 6.95 6.56
C ARG A 140 2.23 5.94 5.91
N VAL A 141 2.11 5.73 4.60
CA VAL A 141 3.03 4.88 3.83
C VAL A 141 4.45 5.47 3.88
N LYS A 142 4.60 6.77 3.58
CA LYS A 142 5.90 7.46 3.62
C LYS A 142 6.54 7.39 5.01
N GLN A 143 5.77 7.59 6.07
CA GLN A 143 6.24 7.45 7.43
C GLN A 143 6.71 6.02 7.76
N ARG A 144 5.98 4.99 7.33
CA ARG A 144 6.39 3.59 7.54
C ARG A 144 7.70 3.27 6.81
N LYS A 145 7.87 3.77 5.59
CA LYS A 145 9.13 3.66 4.84
C LYS A 145 10.29 4.32 5.60
N LEU A 146 10.09 5.54 6.10
CA LEU A 146 11.11 6.25 6.88
C LEU A 146 11.43 5.57 8.21
N LYS A 147 10.42 5.02 8.90
CA LYS A 147 10.60 4.24 10.13
C LYS A 147 11.42 2.97 9.86
N CYS A 148 11.12 2.25 8.77
CA CYS A 148 11.88 1.09 8.33
C CYS A 148 13.33 1.46 8.01
N TYR A 149 13.54 2.52 7.22
CA TYR A 149 14.87 3.06 6.94
C TYR A 149 15.64 3.34 8.23
N GLY A 150 15.03 4.08 9.17
CA GLY A 150 15.64 4.38 10.46
C GLY A 150 15.96 3.13 11.30
N HIS A 151 15.13 2.08 11.21
CA HIS A 151 15.39 0.81 11.88
C HIS A 151 16.62 0.11 11.26
N VAL A 152 16.70 0.03 9.93
CA VAL A 152 17.83 -0.56 9.22
C VAL A 152 19.13 0.19 9.51
N THR A 153 19.13 1.53 9.51
CA THR A 153 20.35 2.32 9.76
C THR A 153 20.88 2.19 11.19
N ARG A 154 20.00 1.98 12.17
CA ARG A 154 20.40 1.71 13.57
C ARG A 154 20.82 0.25 13.82
N SER A 155 20.42 -0.68 12.97
CA SER A 155 20.81 -2.08 13.08
C SER A 155 22.27 -2.31 12.68
N SER A 156 22.87 -3.40 13.15
CA SER A 156 24.10 -3.97 12.60
C SER A 156 23.73 -5.24 11.82
N GLY A 157 24.04 -5.28 10.52
CA GLY A 157 23.73 -6.45 9.69
C GLY A 157 23.73 -6.16 8.20
N LEU A 158 23.56 -7.23 7.42
CA LEU A 158 23.63 -7.23 5.96
C LEU A 158 22.70 -6.18 5.32
N ALA A 159 21.50 -5.98 5.85
CA ALA A 159 20.55 -5.01 5.32
C ALA A 159 21.09 -3.57 5.35
N LYS A 160 21.84 -3.20 6.39
CA LYS A 160 22.49 -1.89 6.50
C LYS A 160 23.63 -1.77 5.51
N THR A 161 24.47 -2.79 5.40
CA THR A 161 25.59 -2.86 4.46
C THR A 161 25.12 -2.69 3.02
N ILE A 162 24.09 -3.45 2.62
CA ILE A 162 23.47 -3.36 1.29
C ILE A 162 22.93 -1.94 1.03
N LEU A 163 22.21 -1.38 2.00
CA LEU A 163 21.58 -0.07 1.86
C LEU A 163 22.60 1.09 1.81
N GLN A 164 23.74 0.95 2.50
CA GLN A 164 24.83 1.94 2.49
C GLN A 164 25.78 1.76 1.31
N GLY A 165 25.68 0.64 0.58
CA GLY A 165 26.61 0.30 -0.50
C GLY A 165 28.04 0.10 -0.02
N THR A 166 28.25 -0.17 1.27
CA THR A 166 29.57 -0.41 1.84
C THR A 166 29.94 -1.87 1.55
N VAL A 167 30.73 -2.09 0.50
CA VAL A 167 31.32 -3.41 0.25
C VAL A 167 32.51 -3.57 1.23
N PRO A 168 32.62 -4.69 1.98
CA PRO A 168 33.80 -4.97 2.79
C PRO A 168 35.06 -5.20 1.94
#